data_AF-A0A368X892-F1
#
_entry.id   AF-A0A368X892-F1
#
_cell.length_a   1.000
_cell.length_b   1.000
_cell.length_c   1.000
_cell.angle_alpha   90.00
_cell.angle_beta   90.00
_cell.angle_gamma   90.00
#
_symmetry.space_group_name_H-M   'P 1'
#
loop_
_entity.id
_entity.type
_entity.pdbx_description
1 polymer ?
#
loop_
_entity_poly.entity_id
_entity_poly.type
_entity_poly.pdbx_seq_one_letter_code
_entity_poly.pdbx_strand_id
1 'polypeptide(L)'
;MGRVSAKSDLARAIGYTLTRWQALTRYRDDGRIEMDNNAAECALRGIALGRGNYLFMGSDAGGERAAAIYSLVQTAKLNGLDPEAYLREVLGRIADHPICRIEELLPWNIGTREAVGDEQRRAA
;
A
#
# COMPACT_ATOMS: atom_id res chain seq x y z
N MET A 1 -19.79 20.22 -33.99
CA MET A 1 -19.03 20.05 -32.74
C MET A 1 -18.35 21.36 -32.40
N GLY A 2 -18.53 21.88 -31.18
CA GLY A 2 -17.94 23.17 -30.77
C GLY A 2 -16.43 23.07 -30.58
N ARG A 3 -15.69 24.11 -31.00
CA ARG A 3 -14.24 24.22 -30.76
C ARG A 3 -13.99 24.58 -29.29
N VAL A 4 -13.23 23.73 -28.60
CA VAL A 4 -12.79 23.98 -27.22
C VAL A 4 -11.50 24.81 -27.27
N SER A 5 -11.43 25.88 -26.47
CA SER A 5 -10.22 26.69 -26.35
C SER A 5 -9.10 25.86 -25.72
N ALA A 6 -7.89 25.92 -26.30
CA ALA A 6 -6.71 25.19 -25.81
C ALA A 6 -6.33 25.55 -24.36
N LYS A 7 -6.71 26.73 -23.89
CA LYS A 7 -6.45 27.20 -22.51
C LYS A 7 -7.54 26.84 -21.50
N SER A 8 -8.61 26.17 -21.93
CA SER A 8 -9.69 25.76 -21.02
C SER A 8 -9.28 24.59 -20.13
N ASP A 9 -9.89 24.49 -18.95
CA ASP A 9 -9.68 23.35 -18.04
C ASP A 9 -10.04 22.01 -18.69
N LEU A 10 -11.05 21.99 -19.56
CA LEU A 10 -11.42 20.82 -20.33
C LEU A 10 -10.31 20.39 -21.28
N ALA A 11 -9.72 21.33 -22.04
CA ALA A 11 -8.61 21.02 -22.94
C ALA A 11 -7.38 20.49 -22.16
N ARG A 12 -7.11 21.06 -20.99
CA ARG A 12 -6.03 20.61 -20.10
C ARG A 12 -6.27 19.21 -19.55
N ALA A 13 -7.49 18.90 -19.11
CA ALA A 13 -7.86 17.57 -18.64
C ALA A 13 -7.73 16.52 -19.76
N ILE A 14 -8.23 16.83 -20.97
CA ILE A 14 -8.08 15.95 -22.14
C ILE A 14 -6.60 15.72 -22.45
N GLY A 15 -5.78 16.78 -22.49
CA GLY A 15 -4.35 16.66 -22.74
C GLY A 15 -3.63 15.78 -21.70
N TYR A 16 -4.00 15.92 -20.42
CA TYR A 16 -3.47 15.10 -19.34
C TYR A 16 -3.83 13.62 -19.51
N THR A 17 -5.09 13.31 -19.82
CA THR A 17 -5.54 11.94 -20.09
C THR A 17 -4.81 11.32 -21.27
N LEU A 18 -4.68 12.05 -22.38
CA LEU A 18 -3.99 11.56 -23.58
C LEU A 18 -2.50 11.27 -23.31
N THR A 19 -1.84 12.13 -22.54
CA THR A 19 -0.43 11.94 -22.16
C THR A 19 -0.24 10.67 -21.33
N ARG A 20 -1.25 10.27 -20.55
CA ARG A 20 -1.21 9.10 -19.65
C ARG A 20 -1.93 7.87 -20.20
N TRP A 21 -2.32 7.88 -21.48
CA TRP A 21 -3.16 6.85 -22.07
C TRP A 21 -2.60 5.44 -21.90
N GLN A 22 -1.28 5.27 -22.06
CA GLN A 22 -0.62 3.97 -21.89
C GLN A 22 -0.76 3.43 -20.45
N ALA A 23 -0.66 4.29 -19.43
CA ALA A 23 -0.85 3.88 -18.04
C ALA A 23 -2.32 3.54 -17.76
N LEU A 24 -3.26 4.34 -18.28
CA LEU A 24 -4.70 4.15 -18.11
C LEU A 24 -5.25 2.88 -18.78
N THR A 25 -4.58 2.40 -19.82
CA THR A 25 -5.03 1.23 -20.60
C THR A 25 -4.30 -0.06 -20.25
N ARG A 26 -3.35 -0.04 -19.29
CA ARG A 26 -2.50 -1.17 -18.95
C ARG A 26 -3.27 -2.41 -18.47
N TYR A 27 -4.40 -2.22 -17.83
CA TYR A 27 -5.31 -3.31 -17.41
C TYR A 27 -5.83 -4.14 -18.59
N ARG A 28 -5.83 -3.58 -19.82
CA ARG A 28 -6.26 -4.30 -21.02
C ARG A 28 -5.28 -5.39 -21.43
N ASP A 29 -4.00 -5.18 -21.13
CA ASP A 29 -2.91 -6.10 -21.49
C ASP A 29 -2.57 -7.05 -20.33
N ASP A 30 -2.85 -6.66 -19.07
CA ASP A 30 -2.62 -7.45 -17.87
C ASP A 30 -3.87 -7.53 -16.99
N GLY A 31 -4.54 -8.69 -17.01
CA GLY A 31 -5.75 -8.95 -16.23
C GLY A 31 -5.56 -9.05 -14.71
N ARG A 32 -4.32 -8.94 -14.20
CA ARG A 32 -4.05 -8.82 -12.76
C ARG A 32 -4.24 -7.39 -12.26
N ILE A 33 -4.32 -6.42 -13.17
CA ILE A 33 -4.46 -5.00 -12.85
C ILE A 33 -5.95 -4.65 -12.93
N GLU A 34 -6.47 -4.05 -11.86
CA GLU A 34 -7.83 -3.53 -11.84
C GLU A 34 -7.99 -2.32 -12.78
N MET A 35 -9.18 -2.16 -13.35
CA MET A 35 -9.47 -1.03 -14.25
C MET A 35 -9.45 0.33 -13.51
N ASP A 36 -9.70 0.31 -12.20
CA ASP A 36 -9.67 1.48 -11.33
C ASP A 36 -8.68 1.31 -10.18
N ASN A 37 -8.39 2.42 -9.52
CA ASN A 37 -7.46 2.46 -8.39
C ASN A 37 -8.19 2.56 -7.04
N ASN A 38 -9.48 2.20 -6.97
CA ASN A 38 -10.31 2.46 -5.80
C ASN A 38 -9.78 1.74 -4.54
N ALA A 39 -9.20 0.55 -4.70
CA ALA A 39 -8.58 -0.18 -3.59
C ALA A 39 -7.42 0.62 -2.96
N ALA A 40 -6.52 1.18 -3.77
CA ALA A 40 -5.41 1.97 -3.26
C ALA A 40 -5.88 3.32 -2.70
N GLU A 41 -6.85 3.97 -3.34
CA GLU A 41 -7.43 5.22 -2.84
C GLU A 41 -8.13 5.04 -1.49
N CYS A 42 -8.88 3.94 -1.32
CA CYS A 42 -9.46 3.56 -0.04
C CYS A 42 -8.39 3.33 1.03
N ALA A 43 -7.29 2.64 0.68
CA ALA A 43 -6.18 2.42 1.61
C ALA A 43 -5.50 3.73 2.06
N LEU A 44 -5.41 4.72 1.16
CA LEU A 44 -4.83 6.04 1.44
C LEU A 44 -5.77 6.99 2.19
N ARG A 45 -7.09 6.74 2.19
CA ARG A 45 -8.08 7.60 2.84
C ARG A 45 -7.78 7.83 4.33
N GLY A 46 -7.30 6.80 5.03
CA GLY A 46 -6.89 6.94 6.44
C GLY A 46 -5.75 7.94 6.64
N ILE A 47 -4.77 7.97 5.73
CA ILE A 47 -3.65 8.91 5.75
C ILE A 47 -4.14 10.33 5.46
N ALA A 48 -5.02 10.47 4.47
CA ALA A 48 -5.60 11.76 4.07
C ALA A 48 -6.43 12.40 5.19
N LEU A 49 -7.13 11.59 5.98
CA LEU A 49 -7.86 12.04 7.18
C LEU A 49 -6.88 12.35 8.33
N GLY A 50 -5.88 11.49 8.56
CA GLY A 50 -4.92 11.64 9.63
C GLY A 50 -4.02 12.86 9.51
N ARG A 51 -3.77 13.39 8.31
CA ARG A 51 -2.88 14.56 8.10
C ARG A 51 -3.27 15.80 8.91
N GLY A 52 -4.57 15.99 9.19
CA GLY A 52 -5.04 17.10 10.02
C GLY A 52 -4.64 16.98 11.49
N ASN A 53 -4.30 15.77 11.94
CA ASN A 53 -3.93 15.45 13.32
C ASN A 53 -2.41 15.38 13.53
N TYR A 54 -1.61 15.51 12.47
CA TYR A 54 -0.15 15.46 12.58
C TYR A 54 0.41 16.84 12.91
N LEU A 55 0.30 17.22 14.19
CA LEU A 55 0.65 18.56 14.69
C LEU A 55 2.09 19.02 14.42
N PHE A 56 3.00 18.07 14.13
CA PHE A 56 4.44 18.32 13.96
C PHE A 56 5.03 17.65 12.69
N MET A 57 4.21 17.37 11.67
CA MET A 57 4.74 16.93 10.37
C MET A 57 5.30 18.13 9.59
N GLY A 58 6.57 18.06 9.20
CA GLY A 58 7.21 19.13 8.41
C GLY A 58 8.54 18.77 7.76
N SER A 59 8.97 17.51 7.83
CA SER A 59 10.19 17.06 7.15
C SER A 59 9.88 15.96 6.14
N ASP A 60 10.54 16.03 4.99
CA ASP A 60 10.42 15.01 3.94
C ASP A 60 10.84 13.63 4.47
N ALA A 61 11.91 13.59 5.28
CA ALA A 61 12.36 12.38 5.95
C ALA A 61 11.31 11.78 6.91
N GLY A 62 10.51 12.62 7.57
CA GLY A 62 9.40 12.17 8.39
C GLY A 62 8.27 11.57 7.55
N GLY A 63 7.98 12.19 6.40
CA GLY A 63 7.02 11.68 5.42
C GLY A 63 7.42 10.33 4.85
N GLU A 64 8.70 10.16 4.48
CA GLU A 64 9.25 8.90 3.96
C GLU A 64 9.13 7.77 4.99
N ARG A 65 9.50 8.03 6.25
CA ARG A 65 9.35 7.04 7.34
C ARG A 65 7.89 6.68 7.59
N ALA A 66 6.99 7.67 7.58
CA ALA A 66 5.57 7.41 7.72
C ALA A 66 5.04 6.55 6.56
N ALA A 67 5.44 6.86 5.31
CA ALA A 67 5.07 6.08 4.14
C ALA A 67 5.54 4.62 4.24
N ALA A 68 6.76 4.37 4.75
CA ALA A 68 7.26 3.02 4.98
C ALA A 68 6.37 2.24 5.98
N ILE A 69 6.04 2.85 7.13
CA ILE A 69 5.20 2.22 8.15
C ILE A 69 3.78 1.96 7.63
N TYR A 70 3.16 2.95 6.96
CA TYR A 70 1.84 2.77 6.36
C TYR A 70 1.83 1.66 5.32
N SER A 71 2.88 1.55 4.50
CA SER A 71 3.01 0.49 3.51
C SER A 71 3.07 -0.88 4.17
N LEU A 72 3.85 -1.06 5.26
CA LEU A 72 3.91 -2.31 6.01
C LEU A 72 2.55 -2.70 6.61
N VAL A 73 1.87 -1.74 7.23
CA VAL A 73 0.54 -1.97 7.83
C VAL A 73 -0.49 -2.35 6.77
N GLN A 74 -0.53 -1.64 5.63
CA GLN A 74 -1.46 -1.97 4.55
C GLN A 74 -1.13 -3.33 3.92
N THR A 75 0.15 -3.66 3.78
CA THR A 75 0.56 -4.98 3.25
C THR A 75 0.11 -6.09 4.19
N ALA A 76 0.25 -5.93 5.52
CA ALA A 76 -0.26 -6.90 6.49
C ALA A 76 -1.78 -7.09 6.37
N LYS A 77 -2.55 -6.00 6.27
CA LYS A 77 -4.01 -6.05 6.07
C LYS A 77 -4.40 -6.75 4.77
N LEU A 78 -3.70 -6.47 3.66
CA LEU A 78 -3.94 -7.11 2.37
C LEU A 78 -3.65 -8.62 2.40
N ASN A 79 -2.78 -9.08 3.30
CA ASN A 79 -2.50 -10.50 3.53
C ASN A 79 -3.40 -11.12 4.62
N GLY A 80 -4.42 -10.40 5.10
CA GLY A 80 -5.37 -10.90 6.09
C GLY A 80 -4.81 -11.01 7.52
N LEU A 81 -3.68 -10.37 7.82
CA LEU A 81 -3.06 -10.40 9.14
C LEU A 81 -3.53 -9.24 10.01
N ASP A 82 -3.54 -9.48 11.33
CA ASP A 82 -3.63 -8.40 12.29
C ASP A 82 -2.35 -7.56 12.25
N PRO A 83 -2.42 -6.25 11.93
CA PRO A 83 -1.21 -5.44 11.76
C PRO A 83 -0.41 -5.25 13.05
N GLU A 84 -1.06 -5.26 14.21
CA GLU A 84 -0.35 -5.14 15.50
C GLU A 84 0.46 -6.40 15.78
N ALA A 85 -0.16 -7.58 15.64
CA ALA A 85 0.51 -8.87 15.80
C ALA A 85 1.69 -9.01 14.82
N TYR A 86 1.49 -8.66 13.55
CA TYR A 86 2.56 -8.67 12.55
C TYR A 86 3.72 -7.76 12.95
N LEU A 87 3.45 -6.49 13.32
CA LEU A 87 4.51 -5.55 13.70
C LEU A 87 5.23 -5.99 14.97
N ARG A 88 4.51 -6.54 15.96
CA ARG A 88 5.09 -7.08 17.19
C ARG A 88 6.07 -8.20 16.90
N GLU A 89 5.69 -9.12 16.02
CA GLU A 89 6.53 -10.24 15.62
C GLU A 89 7.78 -9.77 14.86
N VAL A 90 7.60 -8.87 13.88
CA VAL A 90 8.72 -8.31 13.11
C VAL A 90 9.68 -7.55 14.03
N LEU A 91 9.19 -6.64 14.86
CA LEU A 91 10.02 -5.84 15.76
C LEU A 91 10.70 -6.70 16.85
N GLY A 92 10.06 -7.79 17.27
CA GLY A 92 10.65 -8.75 18.21
C GLY A 92 11.81 -9.54 17.62
N ARG A 93 11.82 -9.77 16.30
CA ARG A 93 12.86 -10.55 15.61
C ARG A 93 13.93 -9.70 14.94
N ILE A 94 13.59 -8.48 14.50
CA ILE A 94 14.43 -7.68 13.59
C ILE A 94 15.84 -7.41 14.12
N ALA A 95 16.02 -7.32 15.44
CA ALA A 95 17.32 -7.02 16.06
C ALA A 95 18.33 -8.16 15.86
N ASP A 96 17.86 -9.41 15.93
CA ASP A 96 18.70 -10.61 15.83
C ASP A 96 18.58 -11.30 14.46
N HIS A 97 17.73 -10.78 13.56
CA HIS A 97 17.46 -11.39 12.26
C HIS A 97 18.56 -11.06 11.24
N PRO A 98 19.07 -12.04 10.46
CA PRO A 98 20.05 -11.78 9.43
C PRO A 98 19.51 -10.82 8.35
N ILE A 99 20.27 -9.77 8.05
CA ILE A 99 19.92 -8.77 7.01
C ILE A 99 19.67 -9.41 5.64
N CYS A 100 20.35 -10.52 5.34
CA CYS A 100 20.20 -11.25 4.08
C CYS A 100 18.90 -12.07 3.99
N ARG A 101 18.08 -12.13 5.05
CA ARG A 101 16.88 -12.97 5.13
C ARG A 101 15.64 -12.18 5.53
N ILE A 102 15.63 -10.86 5.31
CA ILE A 102 14.49 -9.98 5.64
C ILE A 102 13.19 -10.47 5.01
N GLU A 103 13.26 -11.16 3.87
CA GLU A 103 12.10 -11.76 3.22
C GLU A 103 11.30 -12.71 4.12
N GLU A 104 11.95 -13.40 5.08
CA GLU A 104 11.27 -14.27 6.05
C GLU A 104 10.34 -13.51 6.99
N LEU A 105 10.54 -12.19 7.13
CA LEU A 105 9.72 -11.30 7.96
C LEU A 105 8.55 -10.68 7.19
N LEU A 106 8.38 -11.00 5.89
CA LEU A 106 7.28 -10.45 5.09
C LEU A 106 5.94 -11.07 5.50
N PRO A 107 4.81 -10.35 5.31
CA PRO A 107 3.49 -10.77 5.80
C PRO A 107 3.11 -12.19 5.38
N TRP A 108 3.31 -12.55 4.12
CA TRP A 108 2.99 -13.89 3.61
C TRP A 108 3.87 -15.01 4.17
N ASN A 109 5.02 -14.72 4.76
CA ASN A 109 5.88 -15.73 5.38
C ASN A 109 5.60 -15.88 6.88
N ILE A 110 5.12 -14.83 7.55
CA ILE A 110 4.71 -14.87 8.95
C ILE A 110 3.33 -15.49 9.10
N GLY A 111 2.35 -15.06 8.29
CA GLY A 111 0.97 -15.54 8.34
C GLY A 111 0.82 -17.05 8.09
N THR A 112 1.64 -17.61 7.19
CA THR A 112 1.64 -19.06 6.93
C THR A 112 2.16 -19.86 8.13
N ARG A 113 3.00 -19.29 8.99
CA ARG A 113 3.54 -19.99 10.18
C ARG A 113 2.52 -20.06 11.31
N GLU A 114 1.70 -19.03 11.51
CA GLU A 114 0.63 -19.06 12.52
C GLU A 114 -0.48 -20.04 12.14
N ALA A 115 -0.87 -20.08 10.86
CA ALA A 115 -1.85 -21.06 10.37
C ALA A 115 -1.42 -22.52 10.64
N VAL A 116 -0.13 -22.82 10.46
CA VAL A 116 0.41 -24.17 10.73
C VAL A 116 0.49 -24.46 12.23
N GLY A 117 0.83 -23.47 13.06
CA GLY A 117 0.94 -23.64 14.52
C GLY A 117 -0.40 -23.73 15.26
N ASP A 118 -1.45 -23.09 14.75
CA ASP A 118 -2.80 -23.15 15.33
C ASP A 118 -3.53 -24.45 14.96
N GLU A 119 -3.28 -25.01 13.78
CA GLU A 119 -3.76 -26.35 13.40
C GLU A 119 -3.15 -27.43 14.29
N GLN A 120 -1.87 -27.31 14.62
CA GLN A 120 -1.15 -28.23 15.50
C GLN A 120 -1.57 -28.11 16.97
N ARG A 121 -1.99 -26.92 17.44
CA ARG A 121 -2.52 -26.71 18.80
C ARG A 121 -3.98 -27.15 18.98
N ARG A 122 -4.78 -27.19 17.91
CA ARG A 122 -6.17 -27.69 17.95
C ARG A 122 -6.28 -29.22 17.82
N ALA A 123 -5.20 -29.88 17.41
CA ALA A 123 -5.13 -31.33 17.25
C ALA A 123 -4.51 -32.07 18.46
N ALA A 124 -4.23 -31.37 19.56
CA ALA A 124 -3.71 -31.90 20.83
C ALA A 124 -4.68 -31.62 21.98
#